data_AF-A0A661FBW6-F1
#
_entry.id   AF-A0A661FBW6-F1
#
_cell.length_a   1.000
_cell.length_b   1.000
_cell.length_c   1.000
_cell.angle_alpha   90.00
_cell.angle_beta   90.00
_cell.angle_gamma   90.00
#
_symmetry.space_group_name_H-M   'P 1'
#
loop_
_entity.id
_entity.type
_entity.pdbx_description
1 polymer ?
#
loop_
_entity_poly.entity_id
_entity_poly.type
_entity_poly.pdbx_seq_one_letter_code
_entity_poly.pdbx_strand_id
1 'polypeptide(L)' 'ILSIRNKGLMIGIELAKPCTELVSIALENKLLINVASGNTIRLLPPLVISDEEAVLLVEKLSLLIENFTKE' A
#
# COMPACT_ATOMS: atom_id res chain seq x y z
N ILE A 1 -5.02 -10.80 3.32
CA ILE A 1 -5.43 -9.98 2.16
C ILE A 1 -6.66 -10.63 1.55
N LEU A 2 -7.71 -9.87 1.24
CA LEU A 2 -8.95 -10.42 0.65
C LEU A 2 -8.90 -10.38 -0.88
N SER A 3 -8.50 -9.25 -1.46
CA SER A 3 -8.41 -9.11 -2.92
C SER A 3 -7.34 -8.10 -3.32
N ILE A 4 -6.79 -8.28 -4.53
CA ILE A 4 -5.89 -7.32 -5.17
C ILE A 4 -6.46 -7.04 -6.56
N ARG A 5 -6.67 -5.75 -6.89
CA ARG A 5 -7.24 -5.30 -8.16
C ARG A 5 -6.35 -4.23 -8.76
N ASN A 6 -6.16 -4.22 -10.06
CA ASN A 6 -5.36 -3.18 -10.71
C ASN A 6 -5.79 -2.88 -12.15
N LYS A 7 -5.45 -1.68 -12.61
CA LYS A 7 -5.48 -1.28 -14.02
C LYS A 7 -4.30 -0.36 -14.29
N GLY A 8 -3.28 -0.88 -14.97
CA GLY A 8 -1.98 -0.20 -15.05
C GLY A 8 -1.38 -0.02 -13.65
N LEU A 9 -0.91 1.20 -13.35
CA LEU A 9 -0.33 1.56 -12.05
C LEU A 9 -1.36 1.95 -10.98
N MET A 10 -2.65 1.99 -11.30
CA MET A 10 -3.70 2.11 -10.28
C MET A 10 -3.93 0.74 -9.64
N ILE A 11 -3.43 0.56 -8.42
CA ILE A 11 -3.47 -0.72 -7.70
C ILE A 11 -4.27 -0.54 -6.41
N GLY A 12 -5.18 -1.48 -6.13
CA GLY A 12 -5.98 -1.55 -4.92
C GLY A 12 -5.75 -2.87 -4.20
N ILE A 13 -5.40 -2.82 -2.91
CA ILE A 13 -5.18 -3.97 -2.04
C ILE A 13 -6.21 -3.92 -0.93
N GLU A 14 -7.10 -4.90 -0.87
CA GLU A 14 -8.18 -4.98 0.11
C GLU A 14 -7.79 -5.88 1.29
N LEU A 15 -7.85 -5.34 2.50
CA LEU A 15 -7.57 -6.05 3.73
C LEU A 15 -8.86 -6.52 4.42
N ALA A 16 -8.74 -7.60 5.21
CA ALA A 16 -9.87 -8.17 5.95
C ALA A 16 -10.27 -7.33 7.16
N LYS A 17 -9.38 -6.46 7.65
CA LYS A 17 -9.60 -5.55 8.77
C LYS A 17 -9.47 -4.09 8.31
N PRO A 18 -10.10 -3.14 9.03
CA PRO A 18 -9.85 -1.71 8.81
C PRO A 18 -8.36 -1.41 8.91
N CYS A 19 -7.87 -0.52 8.04
CA CYS A 19 -6.43 -0.24 7.91
C CYS A 19 -6.15 1.26 7.78
N THR A 20 -6.99 2.12 8.34
CA THR A 20 -6.81 3.58 8.27
C THR A 20 -5.54 4.05 8.99
N GLU A 21 -5.14 3.36 10.05
CA GLU A 21 -3.90 3.62 10.79
C GLU A 21 -2.63 3.30 9.98
N LEU A 22 -2.76 2.45 8.96
CA LEU A 22 -1.69 2.11 8.04
C LEU A 22 -1.14 3.35 7.33
N VAL A 23 -1.97 4.39 7.13
CA VAL A 23 -1.55 5.66 6.51
C VAL A 23 -0.50 6.36 7.37
N SER A 24 -0.72 6.43 8.70
CA SER A 24 0.22 7.06 9.63
C SER A 24 1.51 6.26 9.74
N ILE A 25 1.41 4.93 9.86
CA ILE A 25 2.57 4.02 9.92
C ILE A 25 3.39 4.12 8.62
N ALA A 26 2.73 4.19 7.45
CA ALA A 26 3.40 4.36 6.17
C ALA A 26 4.12 5.71 6.08
N LEU A 27 3.48 6.79 6.55
CA LEU A 27 4.07 8.12 6.57
C LEU A 27 5.36 8.15 7.42
N GLU A 28 5.35 7.53 8.60
CA GLU A 28 6.55 7.39 9.45
C GLU A 28 7.68 6.62 8.73
N ASN A 29 7.32 5.66 7.88
CA ASN A 29 8.26 4.90 7.04
C ASN A 29 8.60 5.59 5.71
N LYS A 30 8.24 6.88 5.57
CA LYS A 30 8.44 7.71 4.37
C LYS A 30 7.76 7.16 3.13
N LEU A 31 6.58 6.56 3.29
CA LEU A 31 5.74 6.05 2.23
C LEU A 31 4.37 6.73 2.26
N LEU A 32 3.98 7.34 1.15
CA LEU A 32 2.65 7.96 1.01
C LEU A 32 1.69 6.97 0.35
N ILE A 33 0.69 6.54 1.10
CA ILE A 33 -0.38 5.67 0.61
C ILE A 33 -1.74 6.30 0.93
N ASN A 34 -2.75 5.93 0.16
CA ASN A 34 -4.13 6.30 0.45
C ASN A 34 -4.91 5.06 0.89
N VAL A 35 -5.77 5.21 1.89
CA VAL A 35 -6.73 4.17 2.29
C VAL A 35 -8.12 4.63 1.92
N ALA A 36 -8.74 3.91 0.99
CA ALA A 36 -10.12 4.13 0.58
C ALA A 36 -11.05 3.12 1.25
N SER A 37 -12.30 3.52 1.47
CA SER A 37 -13.35 2.65 2.02
C SER A 37 -12.99 1.97 3.35
N GLY A 38 -12.03 2.52 4.10
CA GLY A 38 -11.60 2.05 5.42
C GLY A 38 -10.69 0.82 5.44
N ASN A 39 -10.64 0.02 4.38
CA ASN A 39 -9.89 -1.24 4.32
C ASN A 39 -9.12 -1.48 3.01
N THR A 40 -9.15 -0.54 2.07
CA THR A 40 -8.51 -0.70 0.75
C THR A 40 -7.35 0.26 0.58
N ILE A 41 -6.13 -0.26 0.52
CA ILE A 41 -4.93 0.51 0.21
C ILE A 41 -4.92 0.80 -1.29
N ARG A 42 -4.75 2.06 -1.68
CA ARG A 42 -4.62 2.50 -3.07
C ARG A 42 -3.22 3.02 -3.33
N LEU A 43 -2.58 2.44 -4.33
CA LEU A 43 -1.30 2.88 -4.87
C LEU A 43 -1.56 3.56 -6.22
N LEU A 44 -1.09 4.80 -6.32
CA LEU A 44 -1.11 5.62 -7.51
C LEU A 44 0.26 6.28 -7.64
N PRO A 45 1.31 5.49 -7.97
CA PRO A 45 2.63 6.04 -8.17
C PRO A 45 2.64 6.93 -9.43
N PRO A 46 3.63 7.83 -9.53
CA PRO A 46 3.85 8.61 -10.76
C PRO A 46 4.05 7.68 -11.96
N LEU A 47 3.55 8.07 -13.14
CA LEU A 47 3.76 7.29 -14.37
C LEU A 47 5.22 7.30 -14.86
N VAL A 48 6.07 8.12 -14.23
CA VAL A 48 7.50 8.27 -14.49
C VAL A 48 8.37 7.53 -13.48
N ILE A 49 7.76 6.71 -12.60
CA ILE A 49 8.49 5.92 -11.59
C ILE A 49 9.50 4.98 -12.27
N SER A 50 10.71 4.88 -11.71
CA SER A 50 11.72 3.93 -12.17
C SER A 50 11.46 2.52 -11.63
N ASP A 51 12.05 1.50 -12.26
CA ASP A 51 11.97 0.12 -11.76
C ASP A 51 12.56 -0.01 -10.33
N GLU A 52 13.62 0.73 -10.03
CA GLU A 52 14.28 0.76 -8.72
C GLU A 52 13.35 1.37 -7.65
N GLU A 53 12.67 2.47 -7.97
CA GLU A 53 11.68 3.09 -7.09
C GLU A 53 10.46 2.18 -6.89
N ALA A 54 10.05 1.46 -7.93
CA ALA A 54 8.95 0.50 -7.86
C ALA A 54 9.30 -0.69 -6.94
N VAL A 55 10.51 -1.24 -7.05
CA VAL A 55 11.01 -2.29 -6.16
C VAL A 55 11.03 -1.79 -4.71
N LEU A 56 11.60 -0.61 -4.46
CA LEU A 56 11.63 -0.01 -3.12
C LEU A 56 10.24 0.18 -2.52
N LEU A 57 9.28 0.64 -3.33
CA LEU A 57 7.89 0.81 -2.94
C LEU A 57 7.26 -0.52 -2.54
N VAL A 58 7.45 -1.57 -3.35
CA VAL A 58 6.89 -2.91 -3.10
C VAL A 58 7.48 -3.52 -1.84
N GLU A 59 8.80 -3.44 -1.65
CA GLU A 59 9.48 -3.98 -0.48
C GLU A 59 8.98 -3.33 0.81
N LYS A 60 8.98 -2.00 0.85
CA LYS A 60 8.51 -1.25 2.02
C LYS A 60 7.05 -1.51 2.33
N LEU A 61 6.19 -1.49 1.31
CA LEU A 61 4.76 -1.70 1.50
C LEU A 61 4.46 -3.11 1.98
N SER A 62 5.12 -4.12 1.40
CA SER A 62 4.90 -5.52 1.76
C SER A 62 5.29 -5.77 3.22
N LEU A 63 6.45 -5.28 3.65
CA LEU A 63 6.89 -5.36 5.04
C LEU A 63 5.89 -4.71 6.00
N LEU A 64 5.38 -3.53 5.62
CA LEU A 64 4.43 -2.79 6.43
C LEU A 64 3.10 -3.53 6.57
N ILE A 65 2.57 -4.06 5.46
CA ILE A 65 1.34 -4.87 5.48
C ILE A 65 1.53 -6.15 6.28
N GLU A 66 2.68 -6.84 6.15
CA GLU A 66 2.99 -8.03 6.93
C GLU A 66 3.02 -7.75 8.43
N ASN A 67 3.72 -6.69 8.85
CA ASN A 67 3.77 -6.31 10.26
C ASN A 67 2.39 -5.95 10.79
N PHE A 68 1.62 -5.18 10.01
CA PHE A 68 0.27 -4.80 10.36
C PHE A 68 -0.69 -5.98 10.46
N THR A 69 -0.53 -7.02 9.65
CA THR A 69 -1.45 -8.17 9.61
C THR A 69 -1.08 -9.31 10.56
N LYS A 70 0.14 -9.30 11.14
CA LYS A 70 0.57 -10.23 12.17
C LYS A 70 0.06 -9.87 13.58
N GLU A 71 -0.26 -8.59 13.82
CA GLU A 71 -1.09 -8.16 14.97
C GLU A 71 -2.56 -8.52 14.79
#